data_AF-H5YNG5-F1
#
_entry.id   AF-H5YNG5-F1
#
_cell.length_a   1.000
_cell.length_b   1.000
_cell.length_c   1.000
_cell.angle_alpha   90.00
_cell.angle_beta   90.00
_cell.angle_gamma   90.00
#
_symmetry.space_group_name_H-M   'P 1'
#
loop_
_entity.id
_entity.type
_entity.pdbx_description
1 polymer ?
#
loop_
_entity_poly.entity_id
_entity_poly.type
_entity_poly.pdbx_seq_one_letter_code
_entity_poly.pdbx_strand_id
1 'polypeptide(L)'
;MSDSDRKDPIAPVSRHTGRDPISAVKMPESLTAAVDSWAETHHLSRSDAIRQLVELGLKVAPPALPPGHPLASDATRIEKLAVHELEGLLDPALSEDERERRIRRLTDGPPEFSHERIDLPKHRT
;
A
#
# COMPACT_ATOMS: atom_id res chain seq x y z
N MET A 1 0.95 15.71 67.07
CA MET A 1 0.25 16.44 65.99
C MET A 1 1.13 16.33 64.76
N SER A 2 0.66 15.60 63.75
CA SER A 2 1.38 15.33 62.51
C SER A 2 1.44 16.58 61.65
N ASP A 3 2.62 16.95 61.17
CA ASP A 3 2.76 17.98 60.13
C ASP A 3 3.27 17.27 58.87
N SER A 4 2.39 17.17 57.89
CA SER A 4 2.55 16.38 56.68
C SER A 4 3.32 17.17 55.62
N ASP A 5 4.32 16.52 55.04
CA ASP A 5 4.95 16.83 53.75
C ASP A 5 4.03 17.60 52.78
N ARG A 6 4.37 18.86 52.49
CA ARG A 6 4.01 19.51 51.22
C ARG A 6 5.23 19.55 50.32
N LYS A 7 5.40 18.45 49.61
CA LYS A 7 6.17 18.38 48.38
C LYS A 7 5.32 18.99 47.29
N ASP A 8 5.55 20.27 46.97
CA ASP A 8 5.00 20.87 45.76
C ASP A 8 5.68 20.21 44.55
N PRO A 9 5.00 19.39 43.74
CA PRO A 9 5.58 18.92 42.51
C PRO A 9 5.63 20.14 41.59
N ILE A 10 6.84 20.52 41.18
CA ILE A 10 7.07 21.41 40.05
C ILE A 10 6.33 20.76 38.88
N ALA A 11 5.12 21.24 38.63
CA ALA A 11 4.37 20.88 37.44
C ALA A 11 5.27 21.22 36.25
N PRO A 12 5.47 20.31 35.28
CA PRO A 12 6.14 20.71 34.07
C PRO A 12 5.22 21.73 33.41
N VAL A 13 5.59 23.00 33.52
CA VAL A 13 5.12 24.07 32.66
C VAL A 13 5.37 23.57 31.24
N SER A 14 4.32 23.07 30.61
CA SER A 14 4.35 22.62 29.22
C SER A 14 4.54 23.87 28.37
N ARG A 15 5.82 24.18 28.10
CA ARG A 15 6.19 25.19 27.12
C ARG A 15 5.88 24.59 25.75
N HIS A 16 4.78 25.04 25.17
CA HIS A 16 4.32 24.74 23.82
C HIS A 16 5.25 25.39 22.77
N THR A 17 6.52 24.97 22.70
CA THR A 17 7.47 25.37 21.64
C THR A 17 8.51 24.28 21.41
N GLY A 18 8.39 23.58 20.27
CA GLY A 18 9.46 22.90 19.53
C GLY A 18 10.26 21.80 20.24
N ARG A 19 9.96 20.52 19.95
CA ARG A 19 10.89 19.41 20.28
C ARG A 19 10.58 18.10 19.57
N ASP A 20 10.17 18.15 18.30
CA ASP A 20 10.34 16.93 17.49
C ASP A 20 11.85 16.66 17.35
N PRO A 21 12.29 15.40 17.50
CA PRO A 21 13.70 15.07 17.43
C PRO A 21 14.25 15.36 16.03
N ILE A 22 15.40 16.04 15.97
CA ILE A 22 16.09 16.30 14.70
C ILE A 22 16.65 14.97 14.19
N SER A 23 16.17 14.53 13.02
CA SER A 23 16.72 13.38 12.30
C SER A 23 17.62 13.85 11.16
N ALA A 24 18.89 13.44 11.20
CA ALA A 24 19.80 13.63 10.07
C ALA A 24 19.57 12.53 9.03
N VAL A 25 19.32 12.92 7.77
CA VAL A 25 19.11 12.00 6.65
C VAL A 25 20.17 12.26 5.60
N LYS A 26 20.82 11.21 5.12
CA LYS A 26 21.75 11.29 3.99
C LYS A 26 20.94 11.31 2.69
N MET A 27 21.02 12.41 1.95
CA MET A 27 20.38 12.55 0.64
C MET A 27 21.43 12.80 -0.44
N PRO A 28 21.31 12.18 -1.63
CA PRO A 28 22.09 12.59 -2.80
C PRO A 28 21.80 14.05 -3.17
N GLU A 29 22.78 14.73 -3.76
CA GLU A 29 22.65 16.15 -4.16
C GLU A 29 21.45 16.39 -5.09
N SER A 30 21.21 15.46 -6.02
CA SER A 30 20.07 15.52 -6.94
C SER A 30 18.72 15.49 -6.22
N LEU A 31 18.60 14.69 -5.16
CA LEU A 31 17.38 14.62 -4.36
C LEU A 31 17.18 15.89 -3.53
N THR A 32 18.25 16.43 -2.95
CA THR A 32 18.20 17.70 -2.23
C THR A 32 17.76 18.85 -3.14
N ALA A 33 18.31 18.93 -4.36
CA ALA A 33 17.90 19.94 -5.34
C ALA A 33 16.42 19.82 -5.75
N ALA A 34 15.92 18.59 -5.91
CA ALA A 34 14.51 18.35 -6.21
C ALA A 34 13.59 18.80 -5.06
N VAL A 35 13.97 18.52 -3.80
CA VAL A 35 13.24 18.97 -2.61
C VAL A 35 13.24 20.49 -2.52
N ASP A 36 14.36 21.14 -2.82
CA ASP A 36 14.47 22.61 -2.80
C ASP A 36 13.60 23.26 -3.85
N SER A 37 13.63 22.77 -5.10
CA SER A 37 12.76 23.26 -6.17
C SER A 37 11.27 23.10 -5.84
N TRP A 38 10.92 21.99 -5.19
CA TRP A 38 9.56 21.77 -4.70
C TRP A 38 9.21 22.77 -3.59
N ALA A 39 10.10 22.99 -2.63
CA ALA A 39 9.91 23.96 -1.55
C ALA A 39 9.70 25.39 -2.09
N GLU A 40 10.48 25.80 -3.10
CA GLU A 40 10.35 27.10 -3.77
C GLU A 40 8.99 27.24 -4.47
N THR A 41 8.59 26.22 -5.23
CA THR A 41 7.31 26.19 -5.96
C THR A 41 6.11 26.31 -5.02
N HIS A 42 6.22 25.70 -3.84
CA HIS A 42 5.15 25.68 -2.83
C HIS A 42 5.29 26.78 -1.77
N HIS A 43 6.31 27.64 -1.86
CA HIS A 43 6.61 28.70 -0.88
C HIS A 43 6.75 28.19 0.56
N LEU A 44 7.42 27.05 0.73
CA LEU A 44 7.61 26.38 2.02
C LEU A 44 9.08 26.40 2.46
N SER A 45 9.30 26.24 3.76
CA SER A 45 10.63 25.92 4.25
C SER A 45 11.04 24.51 3.78
N ARG A 46 12.35 24.26 3.63
CA ARG A 46 12.86 22.92 3.29
C ARG A 46 12.34 21.85 4.26
N SER A 47 12.27 22.14 5.56
CA SER A 47 11.74 21.22 6.57
C SER A 47 10.25 20.91 6.36
N ASP A 48 9.45 21.91 6.03
CA ASP A 48 8.02 21.70 5.76
C ASP A 48 7.80 20.93 4.47
N ALA A 49 8.64 21.19 3.45
CA ALA A 49 8.61 20.46 2.20
C ALA A 49 8.94 18.99 2.40
N ILE A 50 10.01 18.67 3.14
CA ILE A 50 10.35 17.30 3.49
C ILE A 50 9.19 16.63 4.24
N ARG A 51 8.62 17.30 5.25
CA ARG A 51 7.48 16.77 6.01
C ARG A 51 6.30 16.42 5.10
N GLN A 52 5.88 17.35 4.24
CA GLN A 52 4.73 17.12 3.35
C GLN A 52 5.01 16.04 2.32
N LEU A 53 6.19 16.02 1.71
CA LEU A 53 6.57 14.98 0.76
C LEU A 53 6.58 13.59 1.40
N VAL A 54 7.06 13.49 2.64
CA VAL A 54 7.03 12.23 3.41
C VAL A 54 5.59 11.83 3.73
N GLU A 55 4.75 12.75 4.19
CA GLU A 55 3.33 12.46 4.48
C GLU A 55 2.57 12.00 3.22
N LEU A 56 2.81 12.63 2.07
CA LEU A 56 2.24 12.22 0.78
C LEU A 56 2.75 10.83 0.38
N GLY A 57 4.06 10.60 0.49
CA GLY A 57 4.67 9.31 0.22
C GLY A 57 4.08 8.20 1.09
N LEU A 58 3.85 8.46 2.38
CA LEU A 58 3.26 7.49 3.31
C LEU A 58 1.78 7.22 3.06
N LYS A 59 1.02 8.20 2.54
CA LYS A 59 -0.38 8.01 2.15
C LYS A 59 -0.53 7.18 0.87
N VAL A 60 0.42 7.31 -0.06
CA VAL A 60 0.42 6.58 -1.34
C VAL A 60 1.12 5.24 -1.22
N ALA A 61 2.05 5.09 -0.27
CA ALA A 61 2.76 3.85 -0.03
C ALA A 61 1.76 2.71 0.18
N PRO A 62 1.84 1.63 -0.61
CA PRO A 62 1.08 0.42 -0.32
C PRO A 62 1.35 0.03 1.14
N PRO A 63 0.33 -0.43 1.89
CA PRO A 63 0.57 -0.97 3.22
C PRO A 63 1.68 -2.02 3.09
N ALA A 64 2.69 -1.94 3.96
CA ALA A 64 3.79 -2.89 3.95
C ALA A 64 3.18 -4.30 4.04
N LEU A 65 3.17 -5.00 2.89
CA LEU A 65 2.65 -6.35 2.81
C LEU A 65 3.43 -7.16 3.86
N PRO A 66 2.76 -7.78 4.84
CA PRO A 66 3.46 -8.61 5.79
C PRO A 66 4.23 -9.67 4.98
N PRO A 67 5.49 -9.96 5.33
CA PRO A 67 6.27 -10.99 4.66
C PRO A 67 5.50 -12.30 4.83
N GLY A 68 4.84 -12.76 3.76
CA GLY A 68 4.01 -13.95 3.80
C GLY A 68 2.55 -13.79 3.35
N HIS A 69 2.10 -12.64 2.85
CA HIS A 69 0.85 -12.64 2.08
C HIS A 69 1.06 -13.52 0.83
N PRO A 70 0.40 -14.68 0.71
CA PRO A 70 0.63 -15.54 -0.44
C PRO A 70 0.10 -14.79 -1.66
N LEU A 71 0.93 -14.58 -2.66
CA LEU A 71 0.48 -14.17 -4.01
C LEU A 71 -0.71 -15.05 -4.49
N ALA A 72 -0.79 -16.29 -4.00
CA ALA A 72 -1.92 -17.20 -4.20
C ALA A 72 -3.26 -16.67 -3.63
N SER A 73 -3.27 -15.98 -2.48
CA SER A 73 -4.48 -15.39 -1.90
C SER A 73 -5.02 -14.24 -2.75
N ASP A 74 -4.12 -13.47 -3.37
CA ASP A 74 -4.51 -12.37 -4.25
C ASP A 74 -4.93 -12.89 -5.62
N ALA A 75 -4.21 -13.87 -6.17
CA ALA A 75 -4.58 -14.52 -7.43
C ALA A 75 -5.97 -15.17 -7.38
N THR A 76 -6.27 -15.92 -6.31
CA THR A 76 -7.60 -16.52 -6.10
C THR A 76 -8.70 -15.47 -5.90
N ARG A 77 -8.37 -14.32 -5.30
CA ARG A 77 -9.33 -13.20 -5.17
C ARG A 77 -9.60 -12.54 -6.52
N ILE A 78 -8.55 -12.32 -7.32
CA ILE A 78 -8.66 -11.75 -8.67
C ILE A 78 -9.47 -12.68 -9.58
N GLU A 79 -9.18 -13.98 -9.52
CA GLU A 79 -9.93 -15.01 -10.24
C GLU A 79 -11.43 -14.98 -9.90
N LYS A 80 -11.78 -14.96 -8.61
CA LYS A 80 -13.18 -14.87 -8.16
C LYS A 80 -13.90 -13.63 -8.66
N LEU A 81 -13.22 -12.47 -8.61
CA LEU A 81 -13.78 -11.22 -9.13
C LEU A 81 -14.02 -11.32 -10.63
N ALA A 82 -13.06 -11.86 -11.38
CA ALA A 82 -13.20 -12.04 -12.83
C ALA A 82 -14.36 -12.98 -13.19
N VAL A 83 -14.49 -14.12 -12.50
CA VAL A 83 -15.60 -15.07 -12.69
C VAL A 83 -16.94 -14.38 -12.45
N HIS A 84 -17.09 -13.66 -11.33
CA HIS A 84 -18.32 -12.94 -11.00
C HIS A 84 -18.72 -11.91 -12.06
N GLU A 85 -17.78 -11.10 -12.56
CA GLU A 85 -18.07 -10.14 -13.62
C GLU A 85 -18.46 -10.83 -14.94
N LEU A 86 -17.80 -11.95 -15.28
CA LEU A 86 -18.12 -12.71 -16.50
C LEU A 86 -19.51 -13.36 -16.43
N GLU A 87 -19.95 -13.82 -15.26
CA GLU A 87 -21.31 -14.35 -15.09
C GLU A 87 -22.39 -13.34 -15.49
N GLY A 88 -22.16 -12.05 -15.19
CA GLY A 88 -23.07 -10.94 -15.54
C GLY A 88 -22.99 -10.48 -16.99
N LEU A 89 -21.85 -10.70 -17.66
CA LEU A 89 -21.64 -10.30 -19.06
C LEU A 89 -22.05 -11.38 -20.08
N LEU A 90 -22.13 -12.64 -19.66
CA LEU A 90 -22.53 -13.75 -20.53
C LEU A 90 -24.04 -13.79 -20.75
N ASP A 91 -24.44 -14.21 -21.95
CA ASP A 91 -25.84 -14.32 -22.34
C ASP A 91 -26.63 -15.26 -21.38
N PRO A 92 -27.67 -14.76 -20.69
CA PRO A 92 -28.50 -15.57 -19.80
C PRO A 92 -29.27 -16.69 -20.51
N ALA A 93 -29.43 -16.61 -21.84
CA ALA A 93 -30.11 -17.64 -22.62
C ALA A 93 -29.25 -18.90 -22.84
N LEU A 94 -27.95 -18.85 -22.52
CA LEU A 94 -27.07 -20.01 -22.57
C LEU A 94 -27.32 -20.96 -21.39
N SER A 95 -27.21 -22.26 -21.65
CA SER A 95 -27.19 -23.26 -20.58
C SER A 95 -26.05 -23.00 -19.60
N GLU A 96 -26.26 -23.31 -18.32
CA GLU A 96 -25.28 -23.14 -17.25
C GLU A 96 -23.93 -23.80 -17.57
N ASP A 97 -23.95 -25.01 -18.10
CA ASP A 97 -22.74 -25.74 -18.53
C ASP A 97 -21.92 -25.00 -19.59
N GLU A 98 -22.57 -24.29 -20.50
CA GLU A 98 -21.90 -23.55 -21.57
C GLU A 98 -21.35 -22.21 -21.05
N ARG A 99 -22.08 -21.55 -20.14
CA ARG A 99 -21.60 -20.35 -19.46
C ARG A 99 -20.33 -20.67 -18.66
N GLU A 100 -20.35 -21.74 -17.88
CA GLU A 100 -19.20 -22.20 -17.10
C GLU A 100 -17.98 -22.53 -17.98
N ARG A 101 -18.18 -23.25 -19.09
CA ARG A 101 -17.10 -23.53 -20.06
C ARG A 101 -16.48 -22.25 -20.61
N ARG A 102 -17.30 -21.25 -20.91
CA ARG A 102 -16.84 -19.98 -21.47
C ARG A 102 -16.10 -19.13 -20.44
N ILE A 103 -16.56 -19.11 -19.19
CA ILE A 103 -15.85 -18.48 -18.07
C ILE A 103 -14.46 -19.09 -17.93
N ARG A 104 -14.35 -20.43 -17.85
CA ARG A 104 -13.04 -21.11 -17.75
C ARG A 104 -12.11 -20.78 -18.91
N ARG A 105 -12.61 -20.78 -20.15
CA ARG A 105 -11.80 -20.40 -21.32
C ARG A 105 -11.27 -18.96 -21.25
N LEU A 106 -12.01 -18.04 -20.64
CA LEU A 106 -11.59 -16.64 -20.51
C LEU A 106 -10.65 -16.42 -19.32
N THR A 107 -10.82 -17.18 -18.24
CA THR A 107 -10.00 -17.06 -17.02
C THR A 107 -8.69 -17.85 -17.11
N ASP A 108 -8.75 -19.10 -17.58
CA ASP A 108 -7.57 -19.99 -17.69
C ASP A 108 -6.84 -19.82 -19.04
N GLY A 109 -7.57 -19.37 -20.05
CA GLY A 109 -7.13 -19.33 -21.44
C GLY A 109 -7.43 -20.63 -22.20
N PRO A 110 -7.07 -20.69 -23.49
CA PRO A 110 -7.23 -21.92 -24.27
C PRO A 110 -6.35 -23.05 -23.72
N PRO A 111 -6.83 -24.31 -23.72
CA PRO A 111 -6.10 -25.44 -23.14
C PRO A 111 -4.74 -25.70 -23.81
N GLU A 112 -4.57 -25.26 -25.05
CA GLU A 112 -3.32 -25.37 -25.80
C GLU A 112 -2.20 -24.47 -25.23
N PHE A 113 -2.56 -23.41 -24.49
CA PHE A 113 -1.60 -22.42 -23.98
C PHE A 113 -1.56 -22.35 -22.45
N SER A 114 -2.49 -23.01 -21.75
CA SER A 114 -2.55 -22.98 -20.27
C SER A 114 -1.25 -23.48 -19.62
N HIS A 115 -0.58 -24.46 -20.24
CA HIS A 115 0.70 -25.02 -19.78
C HIS A 115 1.92 -24.13 -20.06
N GLU A 116 1.79 -23.15 -20.96
CA GLU A 116 2.87 -22.20 -21.31
C GLU A 116 2.93 -21.00 -20.34
N ARG A 117 1.92 -20.85 -19.47
CA ARG A 117 1.85 -19.79 -18.46
C ARG A 117 3.07 -19.81 -17.54
N ILE A 118 3.83 -18.71 -17.55
CA ILE A 118 5.05 -18.55 -16.73
C ILE A 118 4.73 -18.18 -15.27
N ASP A 119 3.51 -17.71 -15.03
CA ASP A 119 3.01 -17.24 -13.74
C ASP A 119 2.46 -18.36 -12.85
N LEU A 120 2.10 -19.53 -13.43
CA LEU A 120 1.67 -20.70 -12.66
C LEU A 120 2.82 -21.68 -12.41
N PRO A 121 2.80 -22.39 -11.26
CA PRO A 121 3.70 -23.51 -11.03
C PRO A 121 3.42 -24.60 -12.08
N LYS A 122 4.43 -24.89 -12.91
CA LYS A 122 4.34 -25.95 -13.91
C LYS A 122 4.17 -27.29 -13.20
N HIS A 123 3.10 -28.01 -13.52
CA HIS A 123 2.91 -29.38 -13.05
C HIS A 123 4.06 -30.24 -13.58
N ARG A 124 5.04 -30.56 -12.71
CA ARG A 124 6.08 -31.56 -13.00
C ARG A 124 5.37 -32.92 -13.12
N THR A 125 5.34 -33.46 -14.33
CA THR A 125 5.00 -34.86 -14.59
C THR A 125 6.21 -35.74 -14.33
#